data_AF-A0A0D0ATT7-F1
#
_entry.id   AF-A0A0D0ATT7-F1
#
_cell.length_a   1.000
_cell.length_b   1.000
_cell.length_c   1.000
_cell.angle_alpha   90.00
_cell.angle_beta   90.00
_cell.angle_gamma   90.00
#
_symmetry.space_group_name_H-M   'P 1'
#
loop_
_entity.id
_entity.type
_entity.pdbx_description
1 polymer ?
#
loop_
_entity_poly.entity_id
_entity_poly.type
_entity_poly.pdbx_seq_one_letter_code
_entity_poly.pdbx_strand_id
1 'polypeptide(L)'
;MSSGDEMDAWKTTTRPKPRKKQRTVSPQPSTSKQLSNRKLITEPSHSCPSSSDDIEVIDPPPNLPTSTVRPQRKKGPGKALERRPNGKVPDSQSTSKPESQAKGKALESQTNAKDTHVKPKSVKPAPGDLPFPVPVAEDPSDHSELEHEHDQPPMSPRIHKELERWKAKAKDLEHQRDKLSQQLEELFQVRKTDAEEALSDLTALYESSSKKQESIISALQTQLASQSPFFRTSVPEPNPPSRSTNTHPNSGTSAIPHFLTRATADAEQRKLHDELARMRIELAAKDAVIEERERRITELELSAKDIRVELDAEIARSKQLLARQRQPHTKNFSADADPKHSAAIQFYKDFTNLLVLNIRWEPREGVEDDIVHSCMYTFVATNDENDGWVHTERSISFTLRTYTEPSEENLEMGRRVKYTPLAFDNLNQEHLGFLASGFTFPHKQAVLFLGSLTRQMETAFDNERAGSAADEHEERREEIVNVDDDL
;
A
#
# COMPACT_ATOMS: atom_id res chain seq x y z
N MET A 1 54.66 55.61 -40.76
CA MET A 1 53.69 55.84 -39.67
C MET A 1 53.19 54.45 -39.26
N SER A 2 53.22 53.98 -38.03
CA SER A 2 53.81 54.39 -36.76
C SER A 2 53.49 53.22 -35.82
N SER A 3 54.45 52.79 -34.99
CA SER A 3 54.25 52.16 -33.66
C SER A 3 53.49 50.81 -33.61
N GLY A 4 53.96 49.73 -32.99
CA GLY A 4 54.68 49.66 -31.72
C GLY A 4 53.67 49.48 -30.58
N ASP A 5 53.59 48.27 -30.00
CA ASP A 5 53.38 47.95 -28.57
C ASP A 5 53.05 46.45 -28.44
N GLU A 6 53.94 45.64 -27.84
CA GLU A 6 54.16 45.44 -26.39
C GLU A 6 53.10 44.49 -25.78
N MET A 7 53.49 43.25 -25.43
CA MET A 7 53.79 42.76 -24.07
C MET A 7 52.48 42.55 -23.27
N ASP A 8 52.17 41.41 -22.66
CA ASP A 8 53.00 40.63 -21.76
C ASP A 8 52.39 39.25 -21.47
N ALA A 9 53.21 38.41 -20.84
CA ALA A 9 52.93 37.10 -20.25
C ALA A 9 51.71 37.09 -19.29
N TRP A 10 51.21 35.96 -18.75
CA TRP A 10 51.78 35.20 -17.65
C TRP A 10 50.88 33.96 -17.34
N LYS A 11 51.54 32.83 -17.04
CA LYS A 11 51.16 31.77 -16.06
C LYS A 11 50.04 30.77 -16.42
N THR A 12 50.42 29.73 -17.17
CA THR A 12 49.85 28.38 -17.03
C THR A 12 50.36 27.70 -15.76
N THR A 13 49.47 27.44 -14.80
CA THR A 13 49.76 26.68 -13.58
C THR A 13 49.62 25.18 -13.82
N THR A 14 50.73 24.46 -13.76
CA THR A 14 50.81 23.01 -14.00
C THR A 14 50.62 22.27 -12.67
N ARG A 15 49.53 21.50 -12.55
CA ARG A 15 49.17 20.72 -11.36
C ARG A 15 50.05 19.45 -11.23
N PRO A 16 50.52 19.07 -10.03
CA PRO A 16 51.47 17.97 -9.87
C PRO A 16 50.82 16.57 -9.86
N LYS A 17 51.59 15.59 -10.36
CA LYS A 17 51.29 14.15 -10.42
C LYS A 17 51.24 13.49 -9.03
N PRO A 18 50.41 12.45 -8.82
CA PRO A 18 50.38 11.69 -7.56
C PRO A 18 51.58 10.74 -7.42
N ARG A 19 52.22 10.78 -6.24
CA ARG A 19 53.30 9.86 -5.83
C ARG A 19 52.73 8.50 -5.41
N LYS A 20 53.23 7.43 -6.04
CA LYS A 20 53.15 6.03 -5.58
C LYS A 20 53.83 5.89 -4.21
N LYS A 21 53.12 5.41 -3.19
CA LYS A 21 53.73 4.93 -1.94
C LYS A 21 53.88 3.41 -1.97
N GLN A 22 55.06 3.01 -1.52
CA GLN A 22 55.60 1.67 -1.54
C GLN A 22 55.00 0.78 -0.45
N ARG A 23 54.98 -0.49 -0.83
CA ARG A 23 54.81 -1.73 -0.09
C ARG A 23 55.77 -1.82 1.12
N THR A 24 55.23 -2.13 2.29
CA THR A 24 56.01 -2.65 3.44
C THR A 24 55.35 -3.94 3.91
N VAL A 25 56.17 -4.94 4.17
CA VAL A 25 55.85 -6.35 4.37
C VAL A 25 56.25 -6.76 5.80
N SER A 26 55.44 -7.66 6.39
CA SER A 26 55.70 -8.56 7.55
C SER A 26 55.45 -8.07 8.99
N PRO A 27 55.18 -8.98 9.97
CA PRO A 27 54.79 -10.40 9.89
C PRO A 27 53.53 -10.80 10.69
N GLN A 28 53.00 -11.98 10.35
CA GLN A 28 52.02 -12.78 11.12
C GLN A 28 52.63 -13.35 12.42
N PRO A 29 51.78 -13.80 13.37
CA PRO A 29 51.72 -15.25 13.58
C PRO A 29 50.29 -15.84 13.69
N SER A 30 50.18 -17.03 13.08
CA SER A 30 49.36 -18.23 13.37
C SER A 30 48.49 -18.22 14.65
N THR A 31 47.25 -18.71 14.68
CA THR A 31 46.82 -20.10 14.42
C THR A 31 45.28 -20.22 14.37
N SER A 32 44.80 -21.30 13.73
CA SER A 32 43.63 -22.13 14.12
C SER A 32 42.44 -22.25 13.14
N LYS A 33 42.47 -23.39 12.41
CA LYS A 33 41.38 -24.33 12.04
C LYS A 33 40.32 -23.85 11.04
N GLN A 34 40.39 -24.24 9.77
CA GLN A 34 39.93 -25.51 9.14
C GLN A 34 38.41 -25.75 9.19
N LEU A 35 37.79 -25.73 7.99
CA LEU A 35 36.84 -26.69 7.38
C LEU A 35 36.18 -25.96 6.20
N SER A 36 36.78 -25.96 5.00
CA SER A 36 36.65 -26.94 3.90
C SER A 36 35.21 -27.15 3.37
N ASN A 37 35.10 -26.99 2.05
CA ASN A 37 34.12 -27.54 1.11
C ASN A 37 33.01 -26.59 0.62
N ARG A 38 33.27 -25.93 -0.52
CA ARG A 38 32.24 -25.83 -1.57
C ARG A 38 32.89 -26.00 -2.94
N LYS A 39 32.51 -27.13 -3.55
CA LYS A 39 32.93 -27.67 -4.84
C LYS A 39 32.33 -26.82 -5.96
N LEU A 40 33.17 -26.48 -6.93
CA LEU A 40 32.78 -26.03 -8.27
C LEU A 40 31.94 -27.13 -8.94
N ILE A 41 30.77 -26.76 -9.46
CA ILE A 41 29.99 -27.60 -10.38
C ILE A 41 30.23 -27.03 -11.78
N THR A 42 31.04 -27.78 -12.52
CA THR A 42 31.26 -27.70 -13.96
C THR A 42 30.03 -28.27 -14.67
N GLU A 43 29.47 -27.52 -15.62
CA GLU A 43 28.46 -28.01 -16.55
C GLU A 43 29.03 -29.12 -17.47
N PRO A 44 28.28 -30.20 -17.73
CA PRO A 44 28.55 -31.06 -18.85
C PRO A 44 27.53 -30.84 -19.97
N SER A 45 28.08 -30.58 -21.14
CA SER A 45 27.50 -30.75 -22.46
C SER A 45 26.79 -32.10 -22.61
N HIS A 46 25.49 -32.09 -22.95
CA HIS A 46 24.75 -33.26 -23.37
C HIS A 46 24.84 -33.46 -24.89
N SER A 47 25.62 -34.46 -25.28
CA SER A 47 25.57 -35.13 -26.58
C SER A 47 24.56 -36.29 -26.53
N CYS A 48 23.66 -36.36 -27.50
CA CYS A 48 22.98 -37.60 -27.93
C CYS A 48 24.03 -38.66 -28.32
N PRO A 49 23.79 -39.98 -28.14
CA PRO A 49 22.91 -40.69 -29.09
C PRO A 49 22.16 -41.94 -28.56
N SER A 50 21.27 -42.43 -29.44
CA SER A 50 20.98 -43.85 -29.71
C SER A 50 20.02 -44.62 -28.81
N SER A 51 18.76 -44.69 -29.26
CA SER A 51 18.06 -45.94 -29.64
C SER A 51 18.46 -47.22 -28.91
N SER A 52 17.60 -47.67 -28.00
CA SER A 52 17.39 -49.10 -27.69
C SER A 52 15.90 -49.31 -27.39
N ASP A 53 15.22 -50.00 -28.30
CA ASP A 53 13.92 -50.61 -28.08
C ASP A 53 14.09 -51.78 -27.09
N ASP A 54 13.58 -51.64 -25.87
CA ASP A 54 13.28 -52.79 -25.01
C ASP A 54 11.81 -52.72 -24.60
N ILE A 55 11.04 -53.67 -25.13
CA ILE A 55 9.63 -53.90 -24.84
C ILE A 55 9.59 -54.68 -23.52
N GLU A 56 9.38 -54.00 -22.40
CA GLU A 56 9.01 -54.66 -21.15
C GLU A 56 7.53 -55.08 -21.22
N VAL A 57 7.31 -56.39 -21.17
CA VAL A 57 6.01 -57.04 -21.00
C VAL A 57 5.55 -56.77 -19.56
N ILE A 58 4.57 -55.88 -19.40
CA ILE A 58 3.92 -55.61 -18.11
C ILE A 58 2.81 -56.64 -17.90
N ASP A 59 2.95 -57.45 -16.84
CA ASP A 59 1.91 -58.34 -16.34
C ASP A 59 0.66 -57.55 -15.88
N PRO A 60 -0.57 -58.07 -16.12
CA PRO A 60 -1.79 -57.38 -15.72
C PRO A 60 -1.97 -57.37 -14.19
N PRO A 61 -2.50 -56.28 -13.59
CA PRO A 61 -2.72 -56.19 -12.16
C PRO A 61 -3.86 -57.12 -11.69
N PRO A 62 -3.80 -57.62 -10.43
CA PRO A 62 -4.79 -58.52 -9.89
C PRO A 62 -6.12 -57.81 -9.58
N ASN A 63 -7.21 -58.50 -9.90
CA ASN A 63 -8.60 -58.12 -9.69
C ASN A 63 -8.88 -57.54 -8.28
N LEU A 64 -9.44 -56.33 -8.22
CA LEU A 64 -10.12 -55.81 -7.04
C LEU A 64 -11.63 -56.11 -7.12
N PRO A 65 -12.25 -56.65 -6.06
CA PRO A 65 -13.66 -56.98 -6.06
C PRO A 65 -14.54 -55.73 -5.92
N THR A 66 -15.57 -55.70 -6.75
CA THR A 66 -16.79 -54.92 -6.61
C THR A 66 -17.52 -55.28 -5.32
N SER A 67 -17.80 -54.29 -4.47
CA SER A 67 -19.00 -54.35 -3.61
C SER A 67 -19.63 -52.97 -3.45
N THR A 68 -20.75 -52.82 -4.13
CA THR A 68 -21.91 -52.04 -3.70
C THR A 68 -22.22 -52.28 -2.22
N VAL A 69 -22.67 -51.22 -1.52
CA VAL A 69 -23.79 -51.18 -0.54
C VAL A 69 -23.64 -49.96 0.39
N ARG A 70 -24.49 -48.96 0.13
CA ARG A 70 -25.06 -48.01 1.10
C ARG A 70 -25.97 -48.82 2.04
N PRO A 71 -26.05 -48.64 3.38
CA PRO A 71 -26.63 -47.40 3.94
C PRO A 71 -26.35 -47.04 5.44
N GLN A 72 -26.91 -45.87 5.80
CA GLN A 72 -27.44 -45.43 7.11
C GLN A 72 -26.54 -44.80 8.20
N ARG A 73 -26.97 -43.57 8.54
CA ARG A 73 -26.73 -42.81 9.77
C ARG A 73 -27.08 -43.62 11.03
N LYS A 74 -26.25 -43.51 12.08
CA LYS A 74 -26.74 -43.37 13.48
C LYS A 74 -25.81 -42.47 14.30
N LYS A 75 -26.43 -41.51 15.00
CA LYS A 75 -25.88 -40.71 16.10
C LYS A 75 -25.74 -41.61 17.34
N GLY A 76 -24.72 -41.38 18.16
CA GLY A 76 -24.64 -41.88 19.54
C GLY A 76 -23.29 -41.62 20.22
N PRO A 77 -23.24 -40.99 21.41
CA PRO A 77 -22.00 -40.57 22.11
C PRO A 77 -21.57 -41.55 23.22
N GLY A 78 -20.28 -41.53 23.61
CA GLY A 78 -19.76 -42.19 24.82
C GLY A 78 -18.23 -42.31 24.78
N LYS A 79 -17.50 -41.48 25.57
CA LYS A 79 -16.87 -41.80 26.87
C LYS A 79 -15.60 -42.69 26.81
N ALA A 80 -14.47 -42.03 27.09
CA ALA A 80 -13.36 -42.37 28.01
C ALA A 80 -12.90 -43.83 28.22
N LEU A 81 -11.62 -44.10 27.94
CA LEU A 81 -10.52 -44.53 28.85
C LEU A 81 -9.27 -44.80 27.97
N GLU A 82 -8.14 -44.12 28.18
CA GLU A 82 -7.00 -44.54 29.03
C GLU A 82 -6.15 -45.69 28.45
N ARG A 83 -4.89 -45.40 28.06
CA ARG A 83 -3.66 -45.92 28.68
C ARG A 83 -2.36 -45.48 27.96
N ARG A 84 -1.39 -45.05 28.76
CA ARG A 84 0.05 -44.86 28.47
C ARG A 84 0.77 -46.21 28.39
N PRO A 85 2.03 -46.26 27.91
CA PRO A 85 3.21 -46.24 28.81
C PRO A 85 4.34 -45.33 28.25
N ASN A 86 5.26 -44.66 28.96
CA ASN A 86 6.12 -44.88 30.14
C ASN A 86 7.60 -44.74 29.69
N GLY A 87 8.41 -43.92 30.37
CA GLY A 87 9.85 -43.70 30.10
C GLY A 87 10.32 -42.31 30.56
N LYS A 88 10.52 -42.06 31.87
CA LYS A 88 11.72 -42.22 32.73
C LYS A 88 12.82 -41.13 32.55
N VAL A 89 13.04 -40.43 33.67
CA VAL A 89 13.93 -39.29 34.00
C VAL A 89 15.39 -39.75 34.24
N PRO A 90 16.41 -38.85 34.40
CA PRO A 90 16.67 -38.14 35.67
C PRO A 90 17.05 -36.65 35.49
N ASP A 91 16.63 -35.66 36.29
CA ASP A 91 16.71 -35.37 37.74
C ASP A 91 17.95 -34.53 38.11
N SER A 92 17.73 -33.32 38.61
CA SER A 92 18.65 -32.53 39.45
C SER A 92 17.93 -31.34 40.12
N GLN A 93 17.97 -31.38 41.44
CA GLN A 93 17.31 -30.57 42.47
C GLN A 93 17.90 -29.14 42.55
N SER A 94 17.16 -28.13 43.03
CA SER A 94 17.16 -27.71 44.45
C SER A 94 16.15 -26.56 44.64
N THR A 95 15.09 -26.74 45.43
CA THR A 95 14.91 -26.33 46.85
C THR A 95 14.98 -24.83 47.14
N SER A 96 13.81 -24.19 47.35
CA SER A 96 13.50 -23.49 48.61
C SER A 96 12.00 -23.10 48.66
N LYS A 97 11.42 -23.29 49.85
CA LYS A 97 10.00 -23.12 50.21
C LYS A 97 9.74 -21.71 50.81
N PRO A 98 8.47 -21.33 51.04
CA PRO A 98 7.99 -19.94 51.06
C PRO A 98 7.71 -19.39 52.46
N GLU A 99 7.72 -18.06 52.61
CA GLU A 99 6.88 -17.35 53.59
C GLU A 99 6.90 -15.83 53.37
N SER A 100 5.73 -15.23 53.14
CA SER A 100 5.28 -14.03 53.87
C SER A 100 3.97 -13.49 53.28
N GLN A 101 3.00 -13.38 54.16
CA GLN A 101 1.75 -12.66 53.99
C GLN A 101 2.03 -11.15 53.88
N ALA A 102 1.40 -10.47 52.93
CA ALA A 102 1.10 -9.05 53.09
C ALA A 102 -0.24 -8.73 52.41
N LYS A 103 -1.22 -8.41 53.26
CA LYS A 103 -2.52 -7.82 52.92
C LYS A 103 -2.32 -6.51 52.16
N GLY A 104 -2.95 -6.40 50.99
CA GLY A 104 -3.15 -5.14 50.29
C GLY A 104 -4.50 -5.15 49.58
N LYS A 105 -5.50 -4.52 50.21
CA LYS A 105 -6.85 -4.30 49.67
C LYS A 105 -6.77 -3.33 48.49
N ALA A 106 -7.40 -3.66 47.35
CA ALA A 106 -7.99 -2.65 46.46
C ALA A 106 -8.94 -3.31 45.42
N LEU A 107 -10.23 -3.18 45.72
CA LEU A 107 -11.37 -2.94 44.83
C LEU A 107 -11.35 -3.56 43.41
N GLU A 108 -11.93 -4.75 43.34
CA GLU A 108 -12.42 -5.39 42.13
C GLU A 108 -13.71 -4.69 41.68
N SER A 109 -13.67 -3.98 40.55
CA SER A 109 -14.87 -3.51 39.85
C SER A 109 -15.10 -4.39 38.62
N GLN A 110 -15.89 -5.44 38.85
CA GLN A 110 -16.59 -6.18 37.81
C GLN A 110 -17.47 -5.22 37.01
N THR A 111 -17.16 -5.03 35.73
CA THR A 111 -18.18 -4.68 34.74
C THR A 111 -18.19 -5.76 33.66
N ASN A 112 -19.18 -6.63 33.81
CA ASN A 112 -19.62 -7.58 32.80
C ASN A 112 -20.11 -6.81 31.58
N ALA A 113 -19.29 -6.70 30.52
CA ALA A 113 -19.78 -6.34 29.20
C ALA A 113 -20.34 -7.60 28.53
N LYS A 114 -21.66 -7.75 28.62
CA LYS A 114 -22.43 -8.76 27.88
C LYS A 114 -22.27 -8.52 26.39
N ASP A 115 -21.73 -9.53 25.74
CA ASP A 115 -21.83 -9.82 24.32
C ASP A 115 -23.29 -9.71 23.85
N THR A 116 -23.63 -8.61 23.18
CA THR A 116 -24.94 -8.39 22.56
C THR A 116 -24.80 -8.64 21.06
N HIS A 117 -25.06 -9.88 20.70
CA HIS A 117 -25.25 -10.35 19.35
C HIS A 117 -26.46 -9.64 18.71
N VAL A 118 -26.24 -8.49 18.06
CA VAL A 118 -27.27 -7.80 17.27
C VAL A 118 -27.49 -8.60 15.98
N LYS A 119 -28.61 -9.34 15.93
CA LYS A 119 -29.13 -9.93 14.69
C LYS A 119 -29.60 -8.78 13.78
N PRO A 120 -29.21 -8.73 12.50
CA PRO A 120 -29.80 -7.79 11.56
C PRO A 120 -31.28 -8.14 11.36
N LYS A 121 -32.14 -7.17 11.66
CA LYS A 121 -33.59 -7.26 11.46
C LYS A 121 -33.84 -7.09 9.97
N SER A 122 -34.22 -8.18 9.30
CA SER A 122 -34.78 -8.19 7.95
C SER A 122 -35.94 -7.19 7.87
N VAL A 123 -35.75 -6.12 7.11
CA VAL A 123 -36.80 -5.19 6.70
C VAL A 123 -37.53 -5.83 5.52
N LYS A 124 -38.79 -6.20 5.72
CA LYS A 124 -39.71 -6.55 4.63
C LYS A 124 -39.99 -5.29 3.81
N PRO A 125 -39.93 -5.34 2.46
CA PRO A 125 -40.49 -4.29 1.64
C PRO A 125 -42.03 -4.35 1.76
N ALA A 126 -42.64 -3.24 2.18
CA ALA A 126 -44.08 -3.05 2.12
C ALA A 126 -44.44 -2.47 0.73
N PRO A 127 -45.39 -3.07 0.00
CA PRO A 127 -45.98 -2.46 -1.19
C PRO A 127 -47.11 -1.53 -0.75
N GLY A 128 -47.12 -0.30 -1.24
CA GLY A 128 -48.15 0.67 -0.88
C GLY A 128 -47.98 1.98 -1.64
N ASP A 129 -48.37 1.96 -2.91
CA ASP A 129 -48.78 3.16 -3.64
C ASP A 129 -49.89 3.88 -2.88
N LEU A 130 -49.63 5.11 -2.44
CA LEU A 130 -50.67 6.11 -2.23
C LEU A 130 -50.15 7.50 -2.66
N PRO A 131 -50.93 8.24 -3.46
CA PRO A 131 -50.51 9.52 -4.01
C PRO A 131 -50.61 10.64 -2.97
N PHE A 132 -49.57 11.47 -2.91
CA PHE A 132 -49.58 12.74 -2.17
C PHE A 132 -50.54 13.74 -2.84
N PRO A 133 -51.42 14.41 -2.09
CA PRO A 133 -52.24 15.48 -2.64
C PRO A 133 -51.42 16.75 -2.79
N VAL A 134 -51.49 17.30 -4.00
CA VAL A 134 -51.05 18.65 -4.39
C VAL A 134 -51.87 19.68 -3.61
N PRO A 135 -51.26 20.70 -2.96
CA PRO A 135 -52.02 21.82 -2.46
C PRO A 135 -52.39 22.72 -3.64
N VAL A 136 -53.68 22.68 -3.98
CA VAL A 136 -54.32 23.57 -4.94
C VAL A 136 -54.41 24.96 -4.34
N ALA A 137 -54.04 25.95 -5.15
CA ALA A 137 -54.18 27.36 -4.90
C ALA A 137 -55.66 27.75 -4.70
N GLU A 138 -55.94 28.47 -3.62
CA GLU A 138 -57.06 29.40 -3.56
C GLU A 138 -56.54 30.79 -3.15
N ASP A 139 -56.91 31.74 -3.99
CA ASP A 139 -56.80 33.19 -3.91
C ASP A 139 -58.22 33.69 -4.26
N PRO A 140 -58.72 34.89 -3.90
CA PRO A 140 -58.25 35.90 -2.95
C PRO A 140 -59.33 36.22 -1.88
N SER A 141 -58.92 36.51 -0.63
CA SER A 141 -59.78 37.24 0.31
C SER A 141 -59.12 38.55 0.72
N ASP A 142 -59.63 39.58 0.06
CA ASP A 142 -59.63 40.99 0.36
C ASP A 142 -59.91 41.26 1.84
N HIS A 143 -58.86 41.33 2.65
CA HIS A 143 -58.90 41.97 3.96
C HIS A 143 -57.81 43.04 4.00
N SER A 144 -58.27 44.25 3.65
CA SER A 144 -57.70 45.51 4.09
C SER A 144 -57.60 45.55 5.62
N GLU A 145 -56.45 45.17 6.18
CA GLU A 145 -56.10 45.49 7.55
C GLU A 145 -54.73 46.16 7.59
N LEU A 146 -54.81 47.48 7.56
CA LEU A 146 -54.07 48.40 8.41
C LEU A 146 -52.58 48.09 8.58
N GLU A 147 -51.81 48.85 7.81
CA GLU A 147 -50.50 49.37 8.17
C GLU A 147 -50.46 49.77 9.66
N HIS A 148 -50.12 48.81 10.52
CA HIS A 148 -49.39 49.08 11.74
C HIS A 148 -47.94 48.79 11.42
N GLU A 149 -47.32 49.83 10.86
CA GLU A 149 -45.90 50.13 10.96
C GLU A 149 -45.56 50.18 12.46
N HIS A 150 -45.52 49.00 13.09
CA HIS A 150 -44.97 48.84 14.40
C HIS A 150 -43.47 49.07 14.22
N ASP A 151 -43.06 50.29 14.53
CA ASP A 151 -41.72 50.66 14.96
C ASP A 151 -41.18 49.55 15.88
N GLN A 152 -40.59 48.52 15.28
CA GLN A 152 -39.80 47.59 16.05
C GLN A 152 -38.62 48.42 16.54
N PRO A 153 -38.44 48.55 17.86
CA PRO A 153 -37.38 49.36 18.41
C PRO A 153 -36.07 48.89 17.78
N PRO A 154 -35.21 49.81 17.29
CA PRO A 154 -34.00 49.45 16.57
C PRO A 154 -33.24 48.42 17.39
N MET A 155 -33.20 47.17 16.89
CA MET A 155 -32.55 46.07 17.60
C MET A 155 -31.15 46.53 17.97
N SER A 156 -30.85 46.46 19.27
CA SER A 156 -29.61 47.04 19.77
C SER A 156 -28.42 46.55 18.94
N PRO A 157 -27.47 47.43 18.58
CA PRO A 157 -26.33 47.06 17.72
C PRO A 157 -25.48 45.91 18.29
N ARG A 158 -25.63 45.59 19.58
CA ARG A 158 -25.06 44.40 20.22
C ARG A 158 -25.64 43.09 19.66
N ILE A 159 -26.94 43.02 19.45
CA ILE A 159 -27.61 41.81 18.92
C ILE A 159 -27.14 41.53 17.50
N HIS A 160 -27.00 42.56 16.66
CA HIS A 160 -26.48 42.39 15.31
C HIS A 160 -25.03 41.86 15.29
N LYS A 161 -24.14 42.40 16.14
CA LYS A 161 -22.77 41.91 16.28
C LYS A 161 -22.70 40.46 16.77
N GLU A 162 -23.57 40.09 17.71
CA GLU A 162 -23.64 38.70 18.18
C GLU A 162 -24.15 37.76 17.08
N LEU A 163 -25.17 38.17 16.31
CA LEU A 163 -25.72 37.39 15.21
C LEU A 163 -24.68 37.17 14.10
N GLU A 164 -23.87 38.17 13.77
CA GLU A 164 -22.74 38.01 12.85
C GLU A 164 -21.68 37.06 13.41
N ARG A 165 -21.34 37.17 14.70
CA ARG A 165 -20.38 36.26 15.35
C ARG A 165 -20.87 34.81 15.31
N TRP A 166 -22.15 34.57 15.53
CA TRP A 166 -22.74 33.23 15.44
C TRP A 166 -22.80 32.72 14.01
N LYS A 167 -23.11 33.57 13.02
CA LYS A 167 -23.03 33.20 11.60
C LYS A 167 -21.61 32.83 11.17
N ALA A 168 -20.60 33.57 11.63
CA ALA A 168 -19.20 33.26 11.35
C ALA A 168 -18.79 31.90 11.95
N LYS A 169 -19.17 31.64 13.21
CA LYS A 169 -18.94 30.33 13.85
C LYS A 169 -19.65 29.18 13.15
N ALA A 170 -20.88 29.38 12.68
CA ALA A 170 -21.61 28.35 11.94
C ALA A 170 -20.89 27.99 10.63
N LYS A 171 -20.42 28.99 9.88
CA LYS A 171 -19.65 28.78 8.65
C LYS A 171 -18.31 28.07 8.93
N ASP A 172 -17.62 28.41 10.01
CA ASP A 172 -16.36 27.76 10.38
C ASP A 172 -16.58 26.28 10.76
N LEU A 173 -17.66 25.97 11.49
CA LEU A 173 -18.03 24.59 11.79
C LEU A 173 -18.44 23.79 10.55
N GLU A 174 -19.15 24.41 9.60
CA GLU A 174 -19.46 23.78 8.31
C GLU A 174 -18.18 23.47 7.52
N HIS A 175 -17.23 24.41 7.50
CA HIS A 175 -15.93 24.20 6.85
C HIS A 175 -15.12 23.07 7.51
N GLN A 176 -15.11 23.00 8.85
CA GLN A 176 -14.45 21.91 9.58
C GLN A 176 -15.11 20.56 9.32
N ARG A 177 -16.44 20.50 9.28
CA ARG A 177 -17.18 19.28 8.91
C ARG A 177 -16.78 18.82 7.51
N ASP A 178 -16.76 19.73 6.54
CA ASP A 178 -16.46 19.38 5.15
C ASP A 178 -15.01 18.91 5.00
N LYS A 179 -14.06 19.56 5.67
CA LYS A 179 -12.67 19.14 5.71
C LYS A 179 -12.49 17.74 6.31
N LEU A 180 -13.17 17.45 7.43
CA LEU A 180 -13.13 16.11 8.03
C LEU A 180 -13.80 15.06 7.14
N SER A 181 -14.88 15.41 6.44
CA SER A 181 -15.54 14.51 5.49
C SER A 181 -14.63 14.17 4.32
N GLN A 182 -13.90 15.16 3.80
CA GLN A 182 -12.95 14.98 2.70
C GLN A 182 -11.76 14.11 3.15
N GLN A 183 -11.24 14.32 4.37
CA GLN A 183 -10.20 13.47 4.93
C GLN A 183 -10.64 12.02 5.12
N LEU A 184 -11.90 11.79 5.50
CA LEU A 184 -12.46 10.44 5.60
C LEU A 184 -12.59 9.79 4.21
N GLU A 185 -13.08 10.53 3.21
CA GLU A 185 -13.18 10.07 1.82
C GLU A 185 -11.80 9.71 1.25
N GLU A 186 -10.79 10.56 1.48
CA GLU A 186 -9.39 10.28 1.11
C GLU A 186 -8.86 9.03 1.81
N LEU A 187 -9.14 8.85 3.11
CA LEU A 187 -8.77 7.66 3.86
C LEU A 187 -9.45 6.39 3.30
N PHE A 188 -10.70 6.49 2.86
CA PHE A 188 -11.41 5.38 2.22
C PHE A 188 -10.85 5.06 0.83
N GLN A 189 -10.42 6.07 0.07
CA GLN A 189 -9.76 5.86 -1.22
C GLN A 189 -8.37 5.22 -1.06
N VAL A 190 -7.58 5.66 -0.09
CA VAL A 190 -6.28 5.04 0.25
C VAL A 190 -6.44 3.60 0.75
N ARG A 191 -7.62 3.26 1.30
CA ARG A 191 -7.92 1.90 1.76
C ARG A 191 -8.37 0.92 0.70
N LYS A 192 -8.55 1.34 -0.56
CA LYS A 192 -8.54 0.40 -1.69
C LYS A 192 -7.12 -0.10 -1.84
N THR A 193 -6.74 -0.99 -0.94
CA THR A 193 -5.41 -1.58 -0.90
C THR A 193 -5.19 -2.37 -2.17
N ASP A 194 -3.95 -2.47 -2.64
CA ASP A 194 -3.55 -3.27 -3.81
C ASP A 194 -4.13 -4.70 -3.80
N ALA A 195 -4.42 -5.25 -2.61
CA ALA A 195 -5.09 -6.54 -2.45
C ALA A 195 -6.57 -6.54 -2.90
N GLU A 196 -7.32 -5.46 -2.66
CA GLU A 196 -8.70 -5.31 -3.13
C GLU A 196 -8.75 -5.07 -4.64
N GLU A 197 -7.79 -4.31 -5.17
CA GLU A 197 -7.63 -4.12 -6.62
C GLU A 197 -7.25 -5.44 -7.31
N ALA A 198 -6.28 -6.18 -6.77
CA ALA A 198 -5.92 -7.50 -7.29
C ALA A 198 -7.08 -8.51 -7.22
N LEU A 199 -7.93 -8.44 -6.18
CA LEU A 199 -9.14 -9.27 -6.10
C LEU A 199 -10.16 -8.85 -7.15
N SER A 200 -10.36 -7.55 -7.34
CA SER A 200 -11.22 -7.00 -8.41
C SER A 200 -10.75 -7.46 -9.79
N ASP A 201 -9.46 -7.34 -10.10
CA ASP A 201 -8.89 -7.80 -11.38
C ASP A 201 -9.05 -9.30 -11.59
N LEU A 202 -8.83 -10.09 -10.54
CA LEU A 202 -9.03 -11.53 -10.56
C LEU A 202 -10.52 -11.87 -10.81
N THR A 203 -11.46 -11.16 -10.20
CA THR A 203 -12.90 -11.35 -10.47
C THR A 203 -13.26 -10.99 -11.91
N ALA A 204 -12.71 -9.90 -12.46
CA ALA A 204 -12.91 -9.51 -13.84
C ALA A 204 -12.36 -10.55 -14.83
N LEU A 205 -11.19 -11.14 -14.53
CA LEU A 205 -10.62 -12.24 -15.32
C LEU A 205 -11.54 -13.47 -15.31
N TYR A 206 -12.04 -13.89 -14.14
CA TYR A 206 -12.96 -15.03 -14.05
C TYR A 206 -14.28 -14.78 -14.78
N GLU A 207 -14.88 -13.60 -14.65
CA GLU A 207 -16.07 -13.25 -15.40
C GLU A 207 -15.85 -13.28 -16.92
N SER A 208 -14.69 -12.78 -17.39
CA SER A 208 -14.35 -12.82 -18.82
C SER A 208 -14.17 -14.25 -19.33
N SER A 209 -13.60 -15.13 -18.51
CA SER A 209 -13.44 -16.56 -18.82
C SER A 209 -14.79 -17.27 -18.86
N SER A 210 -15.67 -17.01 -17.89
CA SER A 210 -17.04 -17.55 -17.86
C SER A 210 -17.83 -17.17 -19.10
N LYS A 211 -17.81 -15.88 -19.48
CA LYS A 211 -18.46 -15.39 -20.70
C LYS A 211 -17.95 -16.07 -21.97
N LYS A 212 -16.64 -16.34 -22.06
CA LYS A 212 -16.05 -17.10 -23.19
C LYS A 212 -16.52 -18.55 -23.21
N GLN A 213 -16.58 -19.22 -22.06
CA GLN A 213 -17.07 -20.60 -21.97
C GLN A 213 -18.56 -20.68 -22.35
N GLU A 214 -19.39 -19.76 -21.87
CA GLU A 214 -20.81 -19.65 -22.22
C GLU A 214 -20.99 -19.43 -23.73
N SER A 215 -20.16 -18.58 -24.34
CA SER A 215 -20.16 -18.36 -25.80
C SER A 215 -19.82 -19.65 -26.56
N ILE A 216 -18.81 -20.40 -26.15
CA ILE A 216 -18.45 -21.68 -26.78
C ILE A 216 -19.58 -22.70 -26.64
N ILE A 217 -20.19 -22.80 -25.45
CA ILE A 217 -21.34 -23.70 -25.21
C ILE A 217 -22.49 -23.31 -26.13
N SER A 218 -22.81 -22.02 -26.26
CA SER A 218 -23.87 -21.54 -27.13
C SER A 218 -23.61 -21.84 -28.62
N ALA A 219 -22.35 -21.71 -29.07
CA ALA A 219 -21.95 -22.04 -30.43
C ALA A 219 -22.07 -23.53 -30.72
N LEU A 220 -21.62 -24.38 -29.79
CA LEU A 220 -21.76 -25.85 -29.89
C LEU A 220 -23.23 -26.28 -29.85
N GLN A 221 -24.05 -25.66 -28.99
CA GLN A 221 -25.49 -25.91 -28.96
C GLN A 221 -26.16 -25.50 -30.28
N THR A 222 -25.74 -24.39 -30.89
CA THR A 222 -26.22 -23.95 -32.21
C THR A 222 -25.82 -24.94 -33.31
N GLN A 223 -24.59 -25.46 -33.26
CA GLN A 223 -24.09 -26.48 -34.19
C GLN A 223 -24.82 -27.82 -34.02
N LEU A 224 -25.11 -28.22 -32.78
CA LEU A 224 -25.91 -29.43 -32.51
C LEU A 224 -27.36 -29.25 -32.96
N ALA A 225 -27.95 -28.07 -32.73
CA ALA A 225 -29.30 -27.75 -33.20
C ALA A 225 -29.40 -27.80 -34.72
N SER A 226 -28.39 -27.26 -35.44
CA SER A 226 -28.34 -27.29 -36.91
C SER A 226 -28.09 -28.67 -37.50
N GLN A 227 -27.43 -29.59 -36.77
CA GLN A 227 -27.27 -30.99 -37.17
C GLN A 227 -28.45 -31.90 -36.75
N SER A 228 -29.21 -31.53 -35.72
CA SER A 228 -30.37 -32.29 -35.23
C SER A 228 -31.51 -32.57 -36.23
N PRO A 229 -31.82 -31.76 -37.28
CA PRO A 229 -32.85 -32.12 -38.25
C PRO A 229 -32.54 -33.42 -39.00
N PHE A 230 -31.27 -33.85 -39.02
CA PHE A 230 -30.87 -35.13 -39.64
C PHE A 230 -31.27 -36.36 -38.81
N PHE A 231 -31.52 -36.21 -37.51
CA PHE A 231 -31.87 -37.33 -36.61
C PHE A 231 -33.37 -37.43 -36.28
N ARG A 232 -34.19 -36.47 -36.72
CA ARG A 232 -35.64 -36.45 -36.41
C ARG A 232 -36.55 -37.13 -37.45
N THR A 233 -36.01 -37.73 -38.51
CA THR A 233 -36.82 -38.29 -39.62
C THR A 233 -37.11 -39.79 -39.56
N SER A 234 -36.79 -40.50 -38.47
CA SER A 234 -36.96 -41.97 -38.43
C SER A 234 -37.63 -42.54 -37.17
N VAL A 235 -38.54 -41.79 -36.53
CA VAL A 235 -39.56 -42.44 -35.69
C VAL A 235 -40.78 -42.70 -36.59
N PRO A 236 -41.04 -43.95 -37.01
CA PRO A 236 -42.25 -44.30 -37.73
C PRO A 236 -43.39 -44.21 -36.72
N GLU A 237 -44.22 -43.18 -36.85
CA GLU A 237 -45.50 -43.12 -36.17
C GLU A 237 -46.37 -44.28 -36.70
N PRO A 238 -46.92 -45.15 -35.84
CA PRO A 238 -47.77 -46.24 -36.29
C PRO A 238 -49.16 -45.70 -36.64
N ASN A 239 -49.41 -45.54 -37.94
CA ASN A 239 -50.71 -45.45 -38.65
C ASN A 239 -51.87 -44.67 -37.98
N PRO A 240 -52.55 -43.86 -38.79
CA PRO A 240 -53.94 -44.23 -39.09
C PRO A 240 -54.21 -44.35 -40.59
N PRO A 241 -55.17 -45.20 -41.00
CA PRO A 241 -55.48 -45.42 -42.40
C PRO A 241 -56.43 -44.33 -42.90
N SER A 242 -56.11 -43.65 -44.00
CA SER A 242 -57.07 -43.36 -45.08
C SER A 242 -56.44 -42.58 -46.23
N ARG A 243 -56.63 -43.16 -47.42
CA ARG A 243 -56.74 -42.55 -48.76
C ARG A 243 -56.58 -41.01 -48.84
N SER A 244 -55.73 -40.56 -49.77
CA SER A 244 -56.18 -39.90 -51.03
C SER A 244 -55.09 -38.97 -51.59
N THR A 245 -54.38 -39.46 -52.62
CA THR A 245 -54.14 -38.76 -53.90
C THR A 245 -53.83 -37.26 -53.87
N ASN A 246 -52.57 -36.88 -54.11
CA ASN A 246 -52.17 -36.24 -55.37
C ASN A 246 -50.72 -35.69 -55.30
N THR A 247 -49.88 -36.30 -56.12
CA THR A 247 -49.02 -35.61 -57.12
C THR A 247 -48.23 -34.38 -56.67
N HIS A 248 -46.96 -34.59 -56.33
CA HIS A 248 -45.87 -33.93 -57.04
C HIS A 248 -44.59 -34.79 -56.99
N PRO A 249 -44.16 -35.38 -58.13
CA PRO A 249 -42.84 -35.96 -58.27
C PRO A 249 -41.83 -34.84 -58.53
N ASN A 250 -40.55 -35.10 -58.28
CA ASN A 250 -39.35 -34.32 -58.65
C ASN A 250 -38.58 -33.68 -57.48
N SER A 251 -37.97 -34.53 -56.65
CA SER A 251 -36.52 -34.47 -56.44
C SER A 251 -36.06 -35.82 -55.90
N GLY A 252 -36.01 -36.81 -56.80
CA GLY A 252 -35.36 -38.07 -56.54
C GLY A 252 -33.84 -37.89 -56.61
N THR A 253 -33.24 -37.32 -55.58
CA THR A 253 -31.86 -37.69 -55.24
C THR A 253 -31.95 -39.04 -54.57
N SER A 254 -31.82 -40.08 -55.39
CA SER A 254 -31.60 -41.45 -54.99
C SER A 254 -30.71 -41.50 -53.75
N ALA A 255 -31.29 -41.84 -52.61
CA ALA A 255 -30.57 -42.47 -51.51
C ALA A 255 -30.06 -43.80 -52.08
N ILE A 256 -28.98 -43.73 -52.85
CA ILE A 256 -28.16 -44.88 -53.17
C ILE A 256 -27.72 -45.36 -51.78
N PRO A 257 -28.13 -46.56 -51.32
CA PRO A 257 -27.46 -47.15 -50.19
C PRO A 257 -25.99 -47.26 -50.64
N HIS A 258 -25.16 -46.33 -50.17
CA HIS A 258 -23.72 -46.50 -50.22
C HIS A 258 -23.48 -47.72 -49.35
N PHE A 259 -23.54 -48.91 -49.95
CA PHE A 259 -22.95 -50.10 -49.42
C PHE A 259 -21.50 -49.69 -49.23
N LEU A 260 -21.15 -49.33 -47.99
CA LEU A 260 -19.77 -49.18 -47.58
C LEU A 260 -19.11 -50.47 -48.05
N THR A 261 -18.28 -50.32 -49.08
CA THR A 261 -17.52 -51.46 -49.55
C THR A 261 -16.66 -51.89 -48.37
N ARG A 262 -16.41 -53.19 -48.23
CA ARG A 262 -15.60 -53.71 -47.13
C ARG A 262 -14.29 -52.92 -46.92
N ALA A 263 -13.72 -52.43 -48.02
CA ALA A 263 -12.57 -51.53 -48.01
C ALA A 263 -12.81 -50.17 -47.32
N THR A 264 -13.97 -49.53 -47.49
CA THR A 264 -14.29 -48.28 -46.78
C THR A 264 -14.55 -48.53 -45.30
N ALA A 265 -15.21 -49.64 -44.95
CA ALA A 265 -15.41 -50.02 -43.55
C ALA A 265 -14.07 -50.33 -42.84
N ASP A 266 -13.17 -51.07 -43.50
CA ASP A 266 -11.83 -51.38 -42.95
C ASP A 266 -10.97 -50.11 -42.82
N ALA A 267 -11.09 -49.16 -43.76
CA ALA A 267 -10.39 -47.87 -43.69
C ALA A 267 -10.91 -46.98 -42.55
N GLU A 268 -12.22 -46.90 -42.35
CA GLU A 268 -12.83 -46.19 -41.22
C GLU A 268 -12.46 -46.84 -39.89
N GLN A 269 -12.45 -48.18 -39.82
CA GLN A 269 -12.04 -48.88 -38.61
C GLN A 269 -10.58 -48.57 -38.24
N ARG A 270 -9.67 -48.55 -39.21
CA ARG A 270 -8.27 -48.14 -38.97
C ARG A 270 -8.17 -46.70 -38.48
N LYS A 271 -8.91 -45.78 -39.12
CA LYS A 271 -8.94 -44.38 -38.71
C LYS A 271 -9.44 -44.22 -37.27
N LEU A 272 -10.49 -44.94 -36.88
CA LEU A 272 -10.98 -44.94 -35.49
C LEU A 272 -9.97 -45.52 -34.52
N HIS A 273 -9.23 -46.57 -34.89
CA HIS A 273 -8.15 -47.11 -34.06
C HIS A 273 -6.99 -46.11 -33.89
N ASP A 274 -6.59 -45.41 -34.95
CA ASP A 274 -5.55 -44.38 -34.91
C ASP A 274 -5.99 -43.18 -34.05
N GLU A 275 -7.25 -42.75 -34.17
CA GLU A 275 -7.84 -41.70 -33.33
C GLU A 275 -7.91 -42.13 -31.85
N LEU A 276 -8.30 -43.37 -31.56
CA LEU A 276 -8.28 -43.92 -30.21
C LEU A 276 -6.87 -44.00 -29.64
N ALA A 277 -5.88 -44.40 -30.45
CA ALA A 277 -4.48 -44.43 -30.04
C ALA A 277 -3.97 -43.02 -29.72
N ARG A 278 -4.27 -42.04 -30.57
CA ARG A 278 -3.94 -40.63 -30.36
C ARG A 278 -4.58 -40.06 -29.09
N MET A 279 -5.87 -40.33 -28.87
CA MET A 279 -6.60 -39.90 -27.69
C MET A 279 -6.02 -40.49 -26.40
N ARG A 280 -5.57 -41.75 -26.43
CA ARG A 280 -4.89 -42.39 -25.28
C ARG A 280 -3.56 -41.71 -24.96
N ILE A 281 -2.76 -41.39 -25.98
CA ILE A 281 -1.49 -40.67 -25.79
C ILE A 281 -1.76 -39.27 -25.21
N GLU A 282 -2.76 -38.56 -25.74
CA GLU A 282 -3.13 -37.23 -25.23
C GLU A 282 -3.68 -37.28 -23.79
N LEU A 283 -4.47 -38.28 -23.44
CA LEU A 283 -4.94 -38.49 -22.07
C LEU A 283 -3.77 -38.76 -21.13
N ALA A 284 -2.87 -39.67 -21.48
CA ALA A 284 -1.69 -39.97 -20.67
C ALA A 284 -0.79 -38.72 -20.47
N ALA A 285 -0.63 -37.91 -21.51
CA ALA A 285 0.11 -36.65 -21.41
C ALA A 285 -0.58 -35.63 -20.48
N LYS A 286 -1.92 -35.53 -20.53
CA LYS A 286 -2.68 -34.66 -19.63
C LYS A 286 -2.65 -35.15 -18.19
N ASP A 287 -2.75 -36.46 -17.97
CA ASP A 287 -2.66 -37.07 -16.63
C ASP A 287 -1.28 -36.78 -16.00
N ALA A 288 -0.19 -36.89 -16.77
CA ALA A 288 1.15 -36.51 -16.29
C ALA A 288 1.25 -35.03 -15.89
N VAL A 289 0.64 -34.12 -16.66
CA VAL A 289 0.60 -32.68 -16.32
C VAL A 289 -0.25 -32.43 -15.07
N ILE A 290 -1.35 -33.17 -14.89
CA ILE A 290 -2.20 -33.07 -13.68
C ILE A 290 -1.40 -33.53 -12.46
N GLU A 291 -0.73 -34.68 -12.53
CA GLU A 291 0.11 -35.19 -11.44
C GLU A 291 1.24 -34.21 -11.06
N GLU A 292 1.91 -33.61 -12.05
CA GLU A 292 2.94 -32.59 -11.80
C GLU A 292 2.36 -31.35 -11.08
N ARG A 293 1.18 -30.89 -11.51
CA ARG A 293 0.49 -29.75 -10.88
C ARG A 293 0.03 -30.08 -9.46
N GLU A 294 -0.52 -31.26 -9.22
CA GLU A 294 -0.92 -31.71 -7.88
C GLU A 294 0.29 -31.79 -6.94
N ARG A 295 1.42 -32.30 -7.45
CA ARG A 295 2.69 -32.27 -6.72
C ARG A 295 3.11 -30.85 -6.36
N ARG A 296 3.04 -29.91 -7.31
CA ARG A 296 3.40 -28.50 -7.04
C ARG A 296 2.46 -27.83 -6.04
N ILE A 297 1.16 -28.13 -6.10
CA ILE A 297 0.16 -27.62 -5.15
C ILE A 297 0.50 -28.11 -3.73
N THR A 298 0.76 -29.41 -3.55
CA THR A 298 1.11 -29.95 -2.22
C THR A 298 2.42 -29.37 -1.66
N GLU A 299 3.42 -29.11 -2.49
CA GLU A 299 4.66 -28.42 -2.09
C GLU A 299 4.40 -26.99 -1.61
N LEU A 300 3.59 -26.21 -2.37
CA LEU A 300 3.24 -24.84 -2.00
C LEU A 300 2.37 -24.78 -0.74
N GLU A 301 1.43 -25.72 -0.56
CA GLU A 301 0.63 -25.84 0.66
C GLU A 301 1.50 -26.15 1.88
N LEU A 302 2.53 -26.97 1.73
CA LEU A 302 3.49 -27.25 2.79
C LEU A 302 4.30 -25.99 3.13
N SER A 303 4.86 -25.31 2.13
CA SER A 303 5.59 -24.06 2.32
C SER A 303 4.75 -22.97 2.99
N ALA A 304 3.48 -22.83 2.61
CA ALA A 304 2.57 -21.88 3.23
C ALA A 304 2.29 -22.22 4.71
N LYS A 305 2.23 -23.51 5.07
CA LYS A 305 2.10 -23.92 6.47
C LYS A 305 3.36 -23.60 7.26
N ASP A 306 4.54 -23.84 6.70
CA ASP A 306 5.81 -23.54 7.36
C ASP A 306 5.98 -22.04 7.62
N ILE A 307 5.66 -21.18 6.64
CA ILE A 307 5.71 -19.72 6.80
C ILE A 307 4.72 -19.24 7.88
N ARG A 308 3.51 -19.83 7.95
CA ARG A 308 2.54 -19.51 9.01
C ARG A 308 3.07 -19.87 10.39
N VAL A 309 3.73 -21.02 10.53
CA VAL A 309 4.36 -21.45 11.80
C VAL A 309 5.49 -20.50 12.18
N GLU A 310 6.32 -20.07 11.22
CA GLU A 310 7.40 -19.10 11.46
C GLU A 310 6.85 -17.72 11.88
N LEU A 311 5.80 -17.24 11.20
CA LEU A 311 5.12 -16.00 11.54
C LEU A 311 4.54 -16.06 12.96
N ASP A 312 3.84 -17.14 13.32
CA ASP A 312 3.28 -17.32 14.66
C ASP A 312 4.38 -17.38 15.73
N ALA A 313 5.53 -18.00 15.42
CA ALA A 313 6.69 -18.03 16.30
C ALA A 313 7.29 -16.63 16.50
N GLU A 314 7.40 -15.81 15.46
CA GLU A 314 7.90 -14.43 15.56
C GLU A 314 6.90 -13.50 16.26
N ILE A 315 5.59 -13.71 16.07
CA ILE A 315 4.54 -13.03 16.84
C ILE A 315 4.64 -13.41 18.33
N ALA A 316 4.87 -14.68 18.66
CA ALA A 316 5.07 -15.10 20.05
C ALA A 316 6.33 -14.47 20.66
N ARG A 317 7.43 -14.43 19.90
CA ARG A 317 8.69 -13.80 20.30
C ARG A 317 8.54 -12.30 20.53
N SER A 318 7.91 -11.58 19.62
CA SER A 318 7.66 -10.13 19.76
C SER A 318 6.74 -9.83 20.94
N LYS A 319 5.68 -10.63 21.15
CA LYS A 319 4.84 -10.54 22.37
C LYS A 319 5.64 -10.77 23.64
N GLN A 320 6.57 -11.73 23.65
CA GLN A 320 7.43 -11.98 24.80
C GLN A 320 8.38 -10.81 25.08
N LEU A 321 8.94 -10.19 24.03
CA LEU A 321 9.79 -8.99 24.15
C LEU A 321 8.99 -7.80 24.68
N LEU A 322 7.79 -7.56 24.13
CA LEU A 322 6.90 -6.50 24.59
C LEU A 322 6.46 -6.70 26.04
N ALA A 323 6.12 -7.93 26.44
CA ALA A 323 5.78 -8.23 27.83
C ALA A 323 6.95 -8.02 28.81
N ARG A 324 8.19 -8.19 28.33
CA ARG A 324 9.40 -7.94 29.12
C ARG A 324 9.73 -6.43 29.21
N GLN A 325 9.31 -5.65 28.23
CA GLN A 325 9.47 -4.20 28.21
C GLN A 325 8.40 -3.55 29.12
N ARG A 326 8.69 -3.51 30.43
CA ARG A 326 7.87 -2.75 31.41
C ARG A 326 7.77 -1.29 30.97
N GLN A 327 6.56 -0.84 30.62
CA GLN A 327 6.20 0.56 30.40
C GLN A 327 6.24 1.40 31.70
N PRO A 328 6.23 2.75 31.65
CA PRO A 328 6.53 3.66 30.53
C PRO A 328 7.45 4.84 30.93
N HIS A 329 8.32 5.28 30.01
CA HIS A 329 8.59 6.71 29.89
C HIS A 329 8.49 7.12 28.43
N THR A 330 7.52 7.99 28.20
CA THR A 330 7.29 8.79 27.01
C THR A 330 8.61 9.30 26.42
N LYS A 331 8.99 8.76 25.26
CA LYS A 331 9.74 9.45 24.20
C LYS A 331 9.77 8.51 23.01
N ASN A 332 8.97 8.84 22.00
CA ASN A 332 8.91 8.15 20.71
C ASN A 332 10.16 8.44 19.88
N PHE A 333 11.35 8.20 20.44
CA PHE A 333 12.58 8.05 19.67
C PHE A 333 12.90 6.57 19.65
N SER A 334 12.93 6.01 18.44
CA SER A 334 13.24 4.61 18.16
C SER A 334 14.33 4.08 19.09
N ALA A 335 13.97 3.17 19.99
CA ALA A 335 14.85 2.64 21.03
C ALA A 335 16.00 1.78 20.49
N ASP A 336 16.05 1.57 19.17
CA ASP A 336 17.13 0.90 18.43
C ASP A 336 18.08 1.87 17.71
N ALA A 337 17.96 3.18 17.93
CA ALA A 337 18.96 4.12 17.44
C ALA A 337 20.29 3.85 18.15
N ASP A 338 21.25 3.26 17.43
CA ASP A 338 22.63 3.06 17.88
C ASP A 338 23.11 4.36 18.55
N PRO A 339 23.64 4.34 19.79
CA PRO A 339 24.13 5.54 20.47
C PRO A 339 25.16 6.33 19.64
N LYS A 340 25.85 5.66 18.70
CA LYS A 340 26.72 6.32 17.72
C LYS A 340 25.95 7.22 16.76
N HIS A 341 24.75 6.81 16.34
CA HIS A 341 23.90 7.58 15.45
C HIS A 341 23.37 8.83 16.13
N SER A 342 22.94 8.74 17.40
CA SER A 342 22.52 9.93 18.15
C SER A 342 23.67 10.93 18.35
N ALA A 343 24.88 10.43 18.63
CA ALA A 343 26.06 11.30 18.77
C ALA A 343 26.43 11.99 17.45
N ALA A 344 26.32 11.27 16.32
CA ALA A 344 26.53 11.86 15.00
C ALA A 344 25.48 12.92 14.66
N ILE A 345 24.20 12.66 14.94
CA ILE A 345 23.12 13.66 14.74
C ILE A 345 23.40 14.92 15.56
N GLN A 346 23.78 14.76 16.83
CA GLN A 346 24.11 15.89 17.70
C GLN A 346 25.31 16.67 17.17
N PHE A 347 26.36 15.97 16.74
CA PHE A 347 27.52 16.60 16.09
C PHE A 347 27.11 17.41 14.86
N TYR A 348 26.29 16.86 13.96
CA TYR A 348 25.83 17.60 12.79
C TYR A 348 24.94 18.80 13.16
N LYS A 349 24.09 18.65 14.18
CA LYS A 349 23.28 19.74 14.71
C LYS A 349 24.17 20.90 15.19
N ASP A 350 25.19 20.61 15.99
CA ASP A 350 26.07 21.63 16.57
C ASP A 350 26.93 22.36 15.51
N PHE A 351 27.28 21.67 14.41
CA PHE A 351 28.10 22.27 13.34
C PHE A 351 27.30 23.03 12.28
N THR A 352 26.06 22.63 12.00
CA THR A 352 25.29 23.16 10.88
C THR A 352 24.05 23.92 11.29
N ASN A 353 23.69 23.86 12.59
CA ASN A 353 22.44 24.36 13.13
C ASN A 353 21.18 23.79 12.45
N LEU A 354 21.34 22.68 11.71
CA LEU A 354 20.28 22.00 10.98
C LEU A 354 19.99 20.65 11.64
N LEU A 355 18.73 20.44 12.01
CA LEU A 355 18.24 19.19 12.58
C LEU A 355 17.29 18.50 11.60
N VAL A 356 17.59 17.25 11.23
CA VAL A 356 16.68 16.39 10.46
C VAL A 356 15.76 15.66 11.44
N LEU A 357 14.48 16.05 11.44
CA LEU A 357 13.46 15.53 12.35
C LEU A 357 12.88 14.18 11.88
N ASN A 358 12.68 14.04 10.57
CA ASN A 358 12.06 12.86 9.98
C ASN A 358 12.61 12.60 8.57
N ILE A 359 12.70 11.33 8.18
CA ILE A 359 13.05 10.91 6.83
C ILE A 359 11.96 9.96 6.36
N ARG A 360 11.31 10.29 5.25
CA ARG A 360 10.29 9.45 4.62
C ARG A 360 10.72 9.08 3.21
N TRP A 361 10.45 7.85 2.82
CA TRP A 361 10.67 7.32 1.48
C TRP A 361 9.30 7.31 0.79
N GLU A 362 9.17 8.06 -0.30
CA GLU A 362 7.95 8.16 -1.10
C GLU A 362 8.18 7.34 -2.38
N PRO A 363 7.56 6.15 -2.50
CA PRO A 363 7.78 5.28 -3.65
C PRO A 363 7.25 5.93 -4.92
N ARG A 364 8.01 5.80 -6.01
CA ARG A 364 7.66 6.37 -7.31
C ARG A 364 7.65 5.29 -8.38
N GLU A 365 6.58 5.24 -9.17
CA GLU A 365 6.43 4.23 -10.21
C GLU A 365 7.51 4.39 -11.29
N GLY A 366 8.38 3.38 -11.43
CA GLY A 366 9.40 3.32 -12.47
C GLY A 366 10.68 4.14 -12.25
N VAL A 367 10.88 4.79 -11.09
CA VAL A 367 12.08 5.59 -10.76
C VAL A 367 12.56 5.27 -9.32
N GLU A 368 13.79 5.67 -8.95
CA GLU A 368 14.23 5.65 -7.55
C GLU A 368 13.23 6.37 -6.63
N ASP A 369 13.03 5.83 -5.43
CA ASP A 369 12.16 6.42 -4.40
C ASP A 369 12.62 7.84 -4.04
N ASP A 370 11.65 8.73 -3.86
CA ASP A 370 11.91 10.10 -3.43
C ASP A 370 12.17 10.13 -1.92
N ILE A 371 13.19 10.87 -1.51
CA ILE A 371 13.58 10.98 -0.10
C ILE A 371 13.13 12.35 0.42
N VAL A 372 12.17 12.35 1.35
CA VAL A 372 11.64 13.56 1.98
C VAL A 372 12.23 13.72 3.38
N HIS A 373 13.06 14.74 3.55
CA HIS A 373 13.62 15.15 4.84
C HIS A 373 12.76 16.26 5.45
N SER A 374 12.25 16.05 6.66
CA SER A 374 11.68 17.12 7.48
C SER A 374 12.78 17.74 8.32
N CYS A 375 13.06 19.01 8.12
CA CYS A 375 14.20 19.72 8.68
C CYS A 375 13.76 20.89 9.54
N MET A 376 14.56 21.21 10.56
CA MET A 376 14.45 22.41 11.36
C MET A 376 15.81 23.08 11.45
N TYR A 377 15.90 24.34 11.04
CA TYR A 377 17.11 25.15 11.14
C TYR A 377 16.97 26.14 12.29
N THR A 378 17.97 26.21 13.18
CA THR A 378 17.95 27.06 14.38
C THR A 378 19.04 28.13 14.28
N PHE A 379 18.65 29.38 14.08
CA PHE A 379 19.58 30.51 14.13
C PHE A 379 19.75 30.97 15.59
N VAL A 380 21.00 31.16 16.00
CA VAL A 380 21.36 31.66 17.33
C VAL A 380 21.99 33.03 17.14
N ALA A 381 21.25 34.09 17.49
CA ALA A 381 21.78 35.44 17.46
C ALA A 381 22.56 35.73 18.76
N THR A 382 23.83 36.15 18.62
CA THR A 382 24.63 36.70 19.72
C THR A 382 24.46 38.21 19.74
N ASN A 383 23.72 38.73 20.72
CA ASN A 383 23.57 40.16 20.91
C ASN A 383 24.79 40.69 21.69
N ASP A 384 25.72 41.34 21.00
CA ASP A 384 26.95 41.86 21.63
C ASP A 384 26.74 43.11 22.50
N GLU A 385 25.60 43.79 22.41
CA GLU A 385 25.43 45.13 23.02
C GLU A 385 24.88 45.12 24.45
N ASN A 386 24.41 43.99 24.96
CA ASN A 386 23.90 43.90 26.33
C ASN A 386 24.79 42.92 27.08
N ASP A 387 25.47 43.37 28.14
CA ASP A 387 26.40 42.57 28.98
C ASP A 387 25.75 41.31 29.63
N GLY A 388 24.48 41.04 29.35
CA GLY A 388 23.79 39.79 29.63
C GLY A 388 23.75 38.89 28.40
N TRP A 389 24.37 37.71 28.51
CA TRP A 389 24.39 36.61 27.53
C TRP A 389 22.99 36.04 27.18
N VAL A 390 22.09 36.85 26.64
CA VAL A 390 20.76 36.43 26.21
C VAL A 390 20.84 35.99 24.75
N HIS A 391 20.93 34.69 24.54
CA HIS A 391 20.84 34.09 23.21
C HIS A 391 19.39 34.12 22.74
N THR A 392 19.16 34.75 21.59
CA THR A 392 17.84 34.71 20.95
C THR A 392 17.85 33.59 19.93
N GLU A 393 17.18 32.47 20.27
CA GLU A 393 17.06 31.33 19.37
C GLU A 393 15.81 31.50 18.49
N ARG A 394 16.00 31.44 17.17
CA ARG A 394 14.91 31.49 16.19
C ARG A 394 15.01 30.25 15.32
N SER A 395 13.88 29.59 15.08
CA SER A 395 13.86 28.36 14.28
C SER A 395 12.89 28.45 13.11
N ILE A 396 13.27 27.89 11.97
CA ILE A 396 12.39 27.66 10.82
C ILE A 396 12.28 26.17 10.53
N SER A 397 11.08 25.74 10.18
CA SER A 397 10.79 24.35 9.78
C SER A 397 10.52 24.29 8.28
N PHE A 398 11.03 23.26 7.62
CA PHE A 398 10.84 23.06 6.19
C PHE A 398 11.04 21.60 5.80
N THR A 399 10.70 21.28 4.56
CA THR A 399 10.96 19.96 3.98
C THR A 399 11.88 20.07 2.77
N LEU A 400 12.78 19.08 2.64
CA LEU A 400 13.64 18.89 1.47
C LEU A 400 13.29 17.55 0.83
N ARG A 401 12.73 17.57 -0.38
CA ARG A 401 12.48 16.36 -1.18
C ARG A 401 13.61 16.19 -2.19
N THR A 402 14.41 15.14 -2.04
CA THR A 402 15.41 14.74 -3.01
C THR A 402 14.77 13.77 -3.99
N TYR A 403 14.79 14.12 -5.28
CA TYR A 403 14.22 13.30 -6.34
C TYR A 403 15.14 13.32 -7.57
N THR A 404 14.97 12.30 -8.40
CA THR A 404 15.69 12.17 -9.67
C THR A 404 14.80 12.63 -10.81
N GLU A 405 15.23 13.68 -11.52
CA GLU A 405 14.51 14.24 -12.66
C GLU A 405 15.25 13.89 -13.96
N PRO A 406 14.58 13.29 -14.96
CA PRO A 406 15.17 13.12 -16.27
C PRO A 406 15.34 14.51 -16.91
N SER A 407 16.57 14.88 -17.25
CA SER A 407 16.83 16.12 -17.97
C SER A 407 16.43 15.95 -19.44
N GLU A 408 15.70 16.91 -20.01
CA GLU A 408 15.31 16.88 -21.43
C GLU A 408 16.52 17.03 -22.36
N GLU A 409 17.55 17.77 -21.91
CA GLU A 409 18.71 18.13 -22.74
C GLU A 409 19.83 17.09 -22.66
N ASN A 410 19.94 16.37 -21.54
CA ASN A 410 20.99 15.38 -21.31
C ASN A 410 20.34 14.10 -20.79
N LEU A 411 20.63 12.97 -21.43
CA LEU A 411 20.24 11.62 -20.95
C LEU A 411 20.77 11.28 -19.53
N GLU A 412 21.51 12.19 -18.90
CA GLU A 412 21.94 12.08 -17.51
C GLU A 412 20.82 12.48 -16.55
N MET A 413 20.41 11.52 -15.72
CA MET A 413 19.50 11.75 -14.60
C MET A 413 20.16 12.62 -13.53
N GLY A 414 19.65 13.84 -13.35
CA GLY A 414 20.16 14.79 -12.36
C GLY A 414 19.37 14.70 -11.05
N ARG A 415 20.06 14.54 -9.92
CA ARG A 415 19.42 14.67 -8.60
C ARG A 415 19.10 16.13 -8.29
N ARG A 416 17.84 16.40 -7.97
CA ARG A 416 17.34 17.73 -7.56
C ARG A 416 16.78 17.66 -6.15
N VAL A 417 16.73 18.82 -5.52
CA VAL A 417 16.18 19.02 -4.18
C VAL A 417 15.09 20.08 -4.28
N LYS A 418 13.87 19.73 -3.85
CA LYS A 418 12.74 20.64 -3.70
C LYS A 418 12.64 21.09 -2.25
N TYR A 419 12.80 22.38 -2.02
CA TYR A 419 12.53 23.04 -0.76
C TYR A 419 11.04 23.39 -0.68
N THR A 420 10.40 23.05 0.44
CA THR A 420 9.03 23.50 0.75
C THR A 420 8.99 23.98 2.19
N PRO A 421 8.69 25.28 2.44
CA PRO A 421 8.61 25.79 3.80
C PRO A 421 7.43 25.15 4.55
N LEU A 422 7.62 24.86 5.83
CA LEU A 422 6.57 24.37 6.72
C LEU A 422 6.15 25.57 7.60
N ALA A 423 4.84 25.80 7.72
CA ALA A 423 4.19 26.93 8.40
C ALA A 423 5.10 27.79 9.31
N PHE A 424 5.25 29.06 8.94
CA PHE A 424 5.98 30.08 9.72
C PHE A 424 5.09 30.64 10.83
N ASP A 425 4.69 29.81 11.80
CA ASP A 425 3.66 30.21 12.78
C ASP A 425 4.04 31.46 13.61
N ASN A 426 5.33 31.84 13.64
CA ASN A 426 5.81 32.96 14.46
C ASN A 426 6.72 33.96 13.71
N LEU A 427 6.84 33.88 12.39
CA LEU A 427 7.78 34.73 11.63
C LEU A 427 7.05 35.51 10.54
N ASN A 428 7.32 36.81 10.48
CA ASN A 428 6.86 37.67 9.39
C ASN A 428 7.44 37.16 8.07
N GLN A 429 6.58 36.58 7.22
CA GLN A 429 6.98 35.93 5.97
C GLN A 429 7.72 36.88 5.02
N GLU A 430 7.48 38.19 5.13
CA GLU A 430 8.08 39.22 4.29
C GLU A 430 9.60 39.30 4.43
N HIS A 431 10.15 39.05 5.63
CA HIS A 431 11.60 39.16 5.87
C HIS A 431 12.39 37.94 5.38
N LEU A 432 11.72 36.80 5.15
CA LEU A 432 12.35 35.57 4.67
C LEU A 432 12.65 35.58 3.17
N GLY A 433 12.17 36.58 2.41
CA GLY A 433 12.41 36.73 0.97
C GLY A 433 12.09 35.44 0.19
N PHE A 434 13.04 34.93 -0.61
CA PHE A 434 12.81 33.73 -1.43
C PHE A 434 12.53 32.46 -0.61
N LEU A 435 12.97 32.40 0.66
CA LEU A 435 12.71 31.25 1.54
C LEU A 435 11.24 31.16 1.99
N ALA A 436 10.46 32.23 1.84
CA ALA A 436 9.03 32.16 2.08
C ALA A 436 8.31 31.28 1.03
N SER A 437 8.95 31.02 -0.12
CA SER A 437 8.40 30.24 -1.22
C SER A 437 9.12 28.90 -1.42
N GLY A 438 8.39 27.90 -1.91
CA GLY A 438 8.99 26.63 -2.31
C GLY A 438 9.74 26.76 -3.63
N PHE A 439 10.94 26.18 -3.73
CA PHE A 439 11.75 26.21 -4.96
C PHE A 439 12.59 24.94 -5.11
N THR A 440 13.13 24.72 -6.31
CA THR A 440 13.93 23.54 -6.66
C THR A 440 15.33 23.92 -7.10
N PHE A 441 16.34 23.20 -6.62
CA PHE A 441 17.74 23.42 -7.01
C PHE A 441 18.48 22.09 -7.22
N PRO A 442 19.57 22.05 -8.00
CA PRO A 442 20.40 20.86 -8.15
C PRO A 442 21.00 20.41 -6.82
N HIS A 443 21.07 19.10 -6.55
CA HIS A 443 21.61 18.58 -5.29
C HIS A 443 23.03 19.08 -4.96
N LYS A 444 23.87 19.32 -5.99
CA LYS A 444 25.22 19.89 -5.86
C LYS A 444 25.23 21.31 -5.25
N GLN A 445 24.12 22.04 -5.28
CA GLN A 445 23.96 23.38 -4.72
C GLN A 445 23.40 23.39 -3.29
N ALA A 446 23.20 22.22 -2.64
CA ALA A 446 22.71 22.15 -1.27
C ALA A 446 23.56 22.93 -0.26
N VAL A 447 24.88 22.99 -0.47
CA VAL A 447 25.78 23.79 0.37
C VAL A 447 25.54 25.29 0.20
N LEU A 448 25.27 25.75 -1.02
CA LEU A 448 24.94 27.14 -1.30
C LEU A 448 23.60 27.52 -0.67
N PHE A 449 22.62 26.63 -0.76
CA PHE A 449 21.33 26.80 -0.10
C PHE A 449 21.49 27.01 1.41
N LEU A 450 22.25 26.16 2.10
CA LEU A 450 22.47 26.31 3.55
C LEU A 450 23.21 27.62 3.89
N GLY A 451 24.17 28.04 3.06
CA GLY A 451 24.84 29.33 3.22
C GLY A 451 23.89 30.52 3.05
N SER A 452 23.00 30.48 2.05
CA SER A 452 21.98 31.49 1.85
C SER A 452 20.94 31.50 2.98
N LEU A 453 20.56 30.32 3.50
CA LEU A 453 19.67 30.17 4.64
C LEU A 453 20.19 30.91 5.87
N THR A 454 21.47 30.70 6.23
CA THR A 454 22.11 31.37 7.35
C THR A 454 22.12 32.89 7.18
N ARG A 455 22.57 33.39 6.02
CA ARG A 455 22.65 34.83 5.73
C ARG A 455 21.28 35.52 5.76
N GLN A 456 20.26 34.83 5.27
CA GLN A 456 18.91 35.38 5.21
C GLN A 456 18.25 35.41 6.58
N MET A 457 18.50 34.41 7.42
CA MET A 457 18.07 34.42 8.82
C MET A 457 18.75 35.58 9.57
N GLU A 458 20.07 35.75 9.41
CA GLU A 458 20.83 36.88 9.97
C GLU A 458 20.22 38.23 9.55
N THR A 459 20.01 38.43 8.25
CA THR A 459 19.41 39.68 7.72
C THR A 459 17.98 39.92 8.23
N ALA A 460 17.16 38.87 8.32
CA ALA A 460 15.78 38.98 8.78
C ALA A 460 15.71 39.42 10.26
N PHE A 461 16.60 38.91 11.10
CA PHE A 461 16.59 39.23 12.54
C PHE A 461 17.31 40.54 12.87
N ASP A 462 18.34 40.92 12.13
CA ASP A 462 19.00 42.22 12.32
C ASP A 462 18.04 43.38 12.01
N ASN A 463 17.16 43.23 11.03
CA ASN A 463 16.17 44.24 10.67
C ASN A 463 15.08 44.45 11.73
N GLU A 464 14.62 43.38 12.40
CA GLU A 464 13.65 43.49 13.50
C GLU A 464 14.22 44.32 14.66
N ARG A 465 15.52 44.20 14.92
CA ARG A 465 16.21 44.98 15.94
C ARG A 465 16.31 46.46 15.59
N ALA A 466 16.62 46.78 14.33
CA ALA A 466 16.70 48.16 13.87
C ALA A 466 15.33 48.88 13.89
N GLY A 467 14.24 48.16 13.63
CA GLY A 467 12.88 48.72 13.65
C GLY A 467 12.38 49.09 15.04
N SER A 468 12.68 48.30 16.07
CA SER A 468 12.19 48.53 17.44
C SER A 468 12.85 49.74 18.12
N ALA A 469 14.09 50.09 17.77
CA ALA A 469 14.80 51.20 18.42
C ALA A 469 14.37 52.59 17.93
N ALA A 470 13.72 52.67 16.76
CA ALA A 470 13.25 53.94 16.20
C ALA A 470 11.94 54.42 16.85
N ASP A 471 11.08 53.50 17.29
CA ASP A 471 9.74 53.82 17.81
C ASP A 471 9.80 54.34 19.27
N GLU A 472 10.69 53.78 20.11
CA GLU A 472 10.82 54.21 21.51
C GLU A 472 11.43 55.62 21.68
N HIS A 473 12.11 56.15 20.66
CA HIS A 473 12.68 57.50 20.72
C HIS A 473 11.69 58.61 20.32
N GLU A 474 10.59 58.27 19.65
CA GLU A 474 9.56 59.24 19.25
C GLU A 474 8.54 59.43 20.38
N GLU A 475 8.14 58.37 21.09
CA GLU A 475 7.20 58.45 22.22
C GLU A 475 7.78 59.22 23.43
N ARG A 476 9.10 59.16 23.64
CA ARG A 476 9.77 59.94 24.71
C ARG A 476 9.90 61.44 24.42
N ARG A 477 9.61 61.89 23.20
CA ARG A 477 9.63 63.34 22.87
C ARG A 477 8.30 64.03 23.11
N GLU A 478 7.19 63.30 23.22
CA GLU A 478 5.88 63.90 23.45
C GLU A 478 5.52 64.03 24.94
N GLU A 479 6.23 63.36 25.86
CA GLU A 479 5.93 63.41 27.30
C GLU A 479 6.61 64.60 28.05
N ILE A 480 7.36 65.48 27.37
CA ILE A 480 8.09 66.60 28.02
C ILE A 480 7.38 67.96 27.86
N VAL A 481 6.25 68.05 27.16
CA VAL A 481 5.50 69.31 27.00
C VAL A 481 4.14 69.18 27.68
N ASN A 482 4.05 69.36 29.00
CA ASN A 482 2.83 69.76 29.75
C ASN A 482 3.08 69.79 31.27
N VAL A 483 4.10 70.52 31.72
CA VAL A 483 4.18 70.95 33.13
C VAL A 483 4.60 72.41 33.10
N ASP A 484 3.86 73.24 33.85
CA ASP A 484 4.02 74.69 34.07
C ASP A 484 3.27 75.63 33.13
N ASP A 485 1.95 75.70 33.31
CA ASP A 485 1.18 76.95 33.19
C ASP A 485 -0.09 76.85 34.06
N ASP A 486 0.06 77.02 35.38
CA ASP A 486 -1.02 77.51 36.24
C ASP A 486 -0.40 78.23 37.46
N LEU A 487 -0.69 79.52 37.51
CA LEU A 487 -0.12 80.56 38.39
C LEU A 487 -1.25 81.17 39.23
#